data_AF-A0AAV5VGR0-F1
#
_entry.id   AF-A0AAV5VGR0-F1
#
_cell.length_a   1.000
_cell.length_b   1.000
_cell.length_c   1.000
_cell.angle_alpha   90.00
_cell.angle_beta   90.00
_cell.angle_gamma   90.00
#
_symmetry.space_group_name_H-M   'P 1'
#
loop_
_entity.id
_entity.type
_entity.pdbx_description
1 polymer ?
#
loop_
_entity_poly.entity_id
_entity_poly.type
_entity_poly.pdbx_seq_one_letter_code
_entity_poly.pdbx_strand_id
1 'polypeptide(L)'
;MSVYKKKYFFWIGYSKDNAGNWVWEDKSSDPFTNWDTNEPSTASISKCAYADMSEDNLPWSAGNCNIGMPYVCEYVPCMAGNKIC
;
A
#
# COMPACT_ATOMS: atom_id res chain seq x y z
N MET A 1 13.62 26.44 -8.75
CA MET A 1 13.06 25.52 -9.75
C MET A 1 12.05 24.64 -9.05
N SER A 2 10.76 24.98 -9.08
CA SER A 2 9.72 24.07 -8.61
C SER A 2 9.41 23.12 -9.74
N VAL A 3 9.96 21.91 -9.68
CA VAL A 3 9.51 20.82 -10.54
C VAL A 3 8.10 20.49 -10.04
N TYR A 4 7.09 20.70 -10.87
CA TYR A 4 5.73 20.21 -10.59
C TYR A 4 5.80 18.68 -10.59
N LYS A 5 6.06 18.08 -9.42
CA LYS A 5 5.94 16.63 -9.24
C LYS A 5 4.46 16.30 -9.39
N LYS A 6 4.12 15.60 -10.48
CA LYS A 6 2.75 15.19 -10.75
C LYS A 6 2.35 14.16 -9.69
N LYS A 7 1.28 14.44 -8.95
CA LYS A 7 0.84 13.59 -7.85
C LYS A 7 0.22 12.31 -8.39
N TYR A 8 0.90 11.19 -8.18
CA TYR A 8 0.39 9.87 -8.53
C TYR A 8 0.40 8.99 -7.30
N PHE A 9 -0.80 8.58 -6.90
CA PHE A 9 -1.02 7.66 -5.80
C PHE A 9 -1.51 6.34 -6.37
N PHE A 10 -1.09 5.23 -5.77
CA PHE A 10 -1.62 3.92 -6.12
C PHE A 10 -1.84 3.07 -4.88
N TRP A 11 -2.91 2.27 -4.93
CA TRP A 11 -3.18 1.28 -3.90
C TRP A 11 -2.14 0.16 -3.93
N ILE A 12 -1.74 -0.27 -2.74
CA ILE A 12 -0.94 -1.47 -2.52
C ILE A 12 -1.78 -2.51 -1.77
N GLY A 13 -1.33 -3.76 -1.77
CA GLY A 13 -2.04 -4.88 -1.12
C GLY A 13 -1.90 -4.91 0.41
N TYR A 14 -1.81 -3.75 1.08
CA TYR A 14 -1.70 -3.66 2.55
C TYR A 14 -2.95 -3.00 3.12
N SER A 15 -3.64 -3.70 4.02
CA SER A 15 -4.95 -3.28 4.53
C SER A 15 -5.08 -3.53 6.03
N LYS A 16 -5.99 -2.81 6.67
CA LYS A 16 -6.26 -2.88 8.10
C LYS A 16 -7.43 -3.81 8.36
N ASP A 17 -7.18 -4.88 9.13
CA ASP A 17 -8.18 -5.85 9.53
C ASP A 17 -9.21 -5.26 10.52
N ASN A 18 -10.20 -6.08 10.91
CA ASN A 18 -11.21 -5.67 11.89
C ASN A 18 -10.67 -5.53 13.33
N ALA A 19 -9.50 -6.11 13.62
CA ALA A 19 -8.80 -5.95 14.90
C ALA A 19 -7.88 -4.72 14.93
N GLY A 20 -7.71 -4.03 13.80
CA GLY A 20 -6.85 -2.85 13.66
C GLY A 20 -5.41 -3.16 13.26
N ASN A 21 -5.08 -4.41 12.95
CA ASN A 21 -3.75 -4.80 12.48
C ASN A 21 -3.62 -4.60 10.98
N TRP A 22 -2.42 -4.22 10.54
CA TRP A 22 -2.10 -4.12 9.13
C TRP A 22 -1.58 -5.45 8.59
N VAL A 23 -2.19 -5.92 7.52
CA VAL A 23 -1.94 -7.24 6.92
C VAL A 23 -1.80 -7.11 5.40
N TRP A 24 -0.91 -7.92 4.82
CA TRP A 24 -0.80 -8.04 3.38
C TRP A 24 -1.84 -9.02 2.83
N GLU A 25 -2.43 -8.68 1.68
CA GLU A 25 -3.44 -9.52 1.02
C GLU A 25 -2.88 -10.86 0.53
N ASP A 26 -1.57 -10.94 0.25
CA ASP A 26 -0.86 -12.17 -0.11
C ASP A 26 -0.54 -13.06 1.11
N LYS A 27 -0.86 -12.58 2.32
CA LYS A 27 -0.57 -13.20 3.62
C LYS A 27 0.94 -13.28 3.93
N SER A 28 1.76 -12.46 3.29
CA SER A 28 3.14 -12.30 3.71
C SER A 28 3.19 -11.79 5.15
N SER A 29 4.13 -12.35 5.92
CA SER A 29 4.44 -11.94 7.29
C SER A 29 5.59 -10.93 7.35
N ASP A 30 5.93 -10.29 6.22
CA ASP A 30 7.05 -9.35 6.17
C ASP A 30 6.83 -8.17 7.13
N PRO A 31 7.79 -7.90 8.05
CA PRO A 31 7.67 -6.84 9.03
C PRO A 31 7.99 -5.45 8.45
N PHE A 32 8.37 -5.38 7.18
CA PHE A 32 8.78 -4.14 6.54
C PHE A 32 7.57 -3.21 6.35
N THR A 33 7.72 -1.97 6.81
CA THR A 33 6.75 -0.91 6.59
C THR A 33 7.45 0.37 6.18
N ASN A 34 6.93 1.06 5.17
CA ASN A 34 7.45 2.35 4.69
C ASN A 34 6.44 3.48 4.90
N TRP A 35 5.87 3.58 6.10
CA TRP A 35 4.89 4.61 6.44
C TRP A 35 5.48 6.01 6.34
N ASP A 36 4.68 6.96 5.83
CA ASP A 36 4.99 8.37 5.88
C ASP A 36 4.94 8.91 7.33
N THR A 37 5.43 10.13 7.52
CA THR A 37 5.42 10.84 8.80
C THR A 37 3.99 10.98 9.32
N ASN A 38 3.72 10.45 10.51
CA ASN A 38 2.40 10.41 11.17
C ASN A 38 1.41 9.37 10.59
N GLU A 39 1.88 8.47 9.74
CA GLU A 39 1.11 7.30 9.30
C GLU A 39 1.54 6.04 10.10
N PRO A 40 0.67 5.02 10.20
CA PRO A 40 -0.68 4.92 9.63
C PRO A 40 -1.74 5.72 10.40
N SER A 41 -2.71 6.28 9.66
CA SER A 41 -3.87 6.96 10.23
C SER A 41 -4.66 6.08 11.21
N THR A 42 -5.12 6.68 12.30
CA THR A 42 -6.00 6.04 13.29
C THR A 42 -7.48 6.13 12.90
N ALA A 43 -7.81 6.85 11.81
CA ALA A 43 -9.17 6.99 11.33
C ALA A 43 -9.76 5.63 10.94
N SER A 44 -10.97 5.34 11.42
CA SER A 44 -11.64 4.05 11.19
C SER A 44 -11.97 3.79 9.71
N ILE A 45 -12.08 4.85 8.91
CA ILE A 45 -12.34 4.79 7.47
C ILE A 45 -11.07 4.53 6.65
N SER A 46 -9.90 4.84 7.19
CA SER A 46 -8.60 4.71 6.52
C SER A 46 -8.03 3.31 6.74
N LYS A 47 -8.53 2.35 5.96
CA LYS A 47 -8.17 0.93 6.09
C LYS A 47 -7.31 0.39 4.96
N CYS A 48 -7.04 1.15 3.91
CA CYS A 48 -6.20 0.70 2.80
C CYS A 48 -4.94 1.55 2.71
N ALA A 49 -3.80 0.93 2.41
CA ALA A 49 -2.55 1.65 2.22
C ALA A 49 -2.36 2.01 0.74
N TYR A 50 -1.93 3.25 0.47
CA TYR A 50 -1.49 3.69 -0.84
C TYR A 50 -0.08 4.26 -0.74
N ALA A 51 0.67 4.21 -1.84
CA ALA A 51 2.00 4.82 -1.93
C ALA A 51 1.96 6.14 -2.71
N ASP A 52 2.80 7.09 -2.32
CA ASP A 52 2.95 8.39 -3.00
C ASP A 52 4.18 8.43 -3.92
N MET A 53 3.97 8.49 -5.24
CA MET A 53 5.06 8.70 -6.21
C MET A 53 5.57 10.13 -6.30
N SER A 54 4.89 11.07 -5.67
CA SER A 54 5.33 12.46 -5.60
C SER A 54 6.56 12.59 -4.70
N GLU A 55 6.78 11.64 -3.81
CA GLU A 55 7.84 11.67 -2.83
C GLU A 55 8.96 10.69 -3.16
N ASP A 56 10.17 11.07 -2.77
CA ASP A 56 11.32 10.20 -2.94
C ASP A 56 11.19 9.06 -1.90
N ASN A 57 11.47 7.82 -2.31
CA ASN A 57 11.28 6.58 -1.52
C ASN A 57 9.85 6.03 -1.40
N LEU A 58 8.86 6.57 -2.11
CA LEU A 58 7.50 5.99 -2.19
C LEU A 58 6.88 5.71 -0.81
N PRO A 59 6.79 6.70 0.09
CA PRO A 59 6.20 6.51 1.41
C PRO A 59 4.72 6.13 1.29
N TRP A 60 4.23 5.42 2.31
CA TRP A 60 2.88 4.88 2.35
C TRP A 60 2.00 5.68 3.31
N SER A 61 0.71 5.79 2.98
CA SER A 61 -0.29 6.41 3.84
C SER A 61 -1.60 5.61 3.84
N ALA A 62 -2.39 5.77 4.89
CA ALA A 62 -3.67 5.10 5.05
C ALA A 62 -4.83 5.96 4.49
N GLY A 63 -5.61 5.37 3.58
CA GLY A 63 -6.73 6.02 2.92
C GLY A 63 -8.03 5.20 2.94
N ASN A 64 -9.12 5.84 2.54
CA ASN A 64 -10.42 5.20 2.39
C ASN A 64 -10.42 4.27 1.16
N CYS A 65 -10.58 2.97 1.41
CA CYS A 65 -10.61 1.91 0.41
C CYS A 65 -11.65 2.12 -0.71
N ASN A 66 -12.71 2.91 -0.45
CA ASN A 66 -13.78 3.16 -1.42
C ASN A 66 -13.40 4.22 -2.48
N ILE A 67 -12.22 4.83 -2.37
CA ILE A 67 -11.74 5.81 -3.35
C ILE A 67 -11.14 5.08 -4.54
N GLY A 68 -11.69 5.31 -5.73
CA GLY A 68 -11.15 4.80 -6.98
C GLY A 68 -9.79 5.41 -7.30
N MET A 69 -8.75 4.58 -7.31
CA MET A 69 -7.36 4.96 -7.61
C MET A 69 -6.67 3.79 -8.34
N PRO A 70 -5.65 4.03 -9.18
CA PRO A 70 -4.86 2.96 -9.78
C PRO A 70 -4.20 2.09 -8.69
N TYR A 71 -3.84 0.85 -9.01
CA TYR A 71 -3.26 -0.08 -8.05
C TYR A 71 -2.09 -0.85 -8.67
N VAL A 72 -1.24 -1.41 -7.83
CA VAL A 72 -0.12 -2.26 -8.25
C VAL A 72 -0.40 -3.70 -7.82
N CYS A 73 -0.10 -4.65 -8.71
CA CYS A 73 -0.19 -6.08 -8.43
C CYS A 73 1.21 -6.67 -8.24
N GLU A 74 1.30 -7.63 -7.33
CA GLU A 74 2.42 -8.56 -7.23
C GLU A 74 1.95 -9.95 -7.68
N TYR A 75 2.84 -10.72 -8.30
CA TYR A 75 2.58 -12.11 -8.65
C TYR A 75 3.82 -12.95 -8.39
N VAL A 76 3.61 -14.15 -7.83
CA VAL A 76 4.69 -15.14 -7.69
C VAL A 76 4.84 -15.87 -9.03
N PRO A 77 6.04 -15.85 -9.65
CA PRO A 77 6.26 -16.58 -10.89
C PRO A 77 6.24 -18.10 -10.63
N CYS A 78 5.87 -18.88 -11.64
CA CYS A 78 5.72 -20.34 -11.55
C CYS A 78 6.99 -21.04 -11.05
N MET A 79 8.17 -20.51 -11.41
CA MET A 79 9.46 -21.09 -11.02
C MET A 79 9.81 -20.86 -9.54
N ALA A 80 9.12 -19.95 -8.85
CA ALA A 80 9.42 -19.58 -7.46
C ALA A 80 8.42 -20.18 -6.43
N GLY A 81 7.38 -20.90 -6.88
CA GLY A 81 6.46 -21.60 -5.97
C GLY A 81 4.96 -21.42 -6.24
N ASN A 82 4.56 -20.75 -7.33
CA ASN A 82 3.16 -20.70 -7.71
C ASN A 82 2.70 -22.07 -8.26
N LYS A 83 1.74 -22.72 -7.58
CA LYS A 83 1.22 -24.07 -7.90
C LYS A 83 0.07 -24.05 -8.93
N ILE A 84 -0.38 -22.86 -9.32
CA ILE A 84 -1.35 -22.67 -10.40
C ILE A 84 -0.55 -22.06 -11.56
N CYS A 85 0.06 -22.95 -12.33
CA CYS A 85 0.69 -22.68 -13.61
C CYS A 85 -0.10 -23.36 -14.72
#